data_AF-A0A1Q7QIC1-F1
#
_entry.id   AF-A0A1Q7QIC1-F1
#
_cell.length_a   1.000
_cell.length_b   1.000
_cell.length_c   1.000
_cell.angle_alpha   90.00
_cell.angle_beta   90.00
_cell.angle_gamma   90.00
#
_symmetry.space_group_name_H-M   'P 1'
#
loop_
_entity.id
_entity.type
_entity.pdbx_description
1 polymer ?
#
loop_
_entity_poly.entity_id
_entity_poly.type
_entity_poly.pdbx_seq_one_letter_code
_entity_poly.pdbx_strand_id
1 'polypeptide(L)'
;MRDIPLEKIVPNPSQPRMTWHEDTLAELGASIREHGVLQPILVRPAGEEYEIIAGERRWRASKLAGKETVPAIVERFDDATALEIALIENLQREDLSPLDEAVIYRKMTGELGYSIRNLATKLGKDKGYVENRLRLASAPEDVREMVGQRYDTLSAAYELMKIDNKRRRQALAKQIIAGKLTLLRLHDRVERILHPGEKSAKPEPAIPPLRDDALIVATRKLNDALADLARIIGEDGHGTIAEGDRQNLAKFLTISRARLDNLVARLRISRA
;
A
#
# COMPACT_ATOMS: atom_id res chain seq x y z
N MET A 1 -8.74 -10.18 -31.39
CA MET A 1 -9.64 -10.71 -30.33
C MET A 1 -10.35 -11.95 -30.88
N ARG A 2 -10.45 -13.03 -30.09
CA ARG A 2 -11.15 -14.27 -30.44
C ARG A 2 -11.67 -14.96 -29.18
N ASP A 3 -12.73 -15.75 -29.28
CA ASP A 3 -13.19 -16.60 -28.18
C ASP A 3 -12.33 -17.85 -28.05
N ILE A 4 -11.89 -18.14 -26.82
CA ILE A 4 -11.01 -19.29 -26.52
C ILE A 4 -11.72 -20.22 -25.53
N PRO A 5 -11.70 -21.55 -25.77
CA PRO A 5 -12.20 -22.52 -24.80
C PRO A 5 -11.53 -22.36 -23.44
N LEU A 6 -12.33 -22.29 -22.37
CA LEU A 6 -11.82 -22.11 -21.00
C LEU A 6 -10.87 -23.23 -20.54
N GLU A 7 -11.01 -24.41 -21.14
CA GLU A 7 -10.17 -25.59 -20.89
C GLU A 7 -8.76 -25.44 -21.47
N LYS A 8 -8.60 -24.67 -22.55
CA LYS A 8 -7.30 -24.39 -23.18
C LYS A 8 -6.55 -23.23 -22.54
N ILE A 9 -7.09 -22.64 -21.48
CA ILE A 9 -6.50 -21.48 -20.81
C ILE A 9 -5.96 -21.92 -19.45
N VAL A 10 -4.67 -21.69 -19.24
CA VAL A 10 -3.96 -21.97 -17.99
C VAL A 10 -3.60 -20.69 -17.25
N PRO A 11 -3.68 -20.70 -15.90
CA PRO A 11 -3.24 -19.56 -15.10
C PRO A 11 -1.72 -19.41 -15.17
N ASN A 12 -1.24 -18.18 -15.02
CA ASN A 12 0.19 -17.91 -14.95
C ASN A 12 0.76 -18.48 -13.63
N PRO A 13 1.74 -19.40 -13.69
CA PRO A 13 2.31 -20.06 -12.51
C PRO A 13 3.04 -19.09 -11.57
N SER A 14 3.46 -17.93 -12.08
CA SER A 14 4.20 -16.89 -11.34
C SER A 14 3.30 -15.92 -10.58
N GLN A 15 1.98 -16.00 -10.75
CA GLN A 15 1.00 -15.26 -9.95
C GLN A 15 0.66 -16.07 -8.69
N PRO A 16 1.18 -15.69 -7.51
CA PRO A 16 0.78 -16.35 -6.27
C PRO A 16 -0.72 -16.21 -6.08
N ARG A 17 -1.41 -17.29 -5.67
CA ARG A 17 -2.84 -17.26 -5.37
C ARG A 17 -3.10 -16.16 -4.34
N MET A 18 -3.59 -15.03 -4.79
CA MET A 18 -4.22 -14.08 -3.89
C MET A 18 -5.48 -14.77 -3.38
N THR A 19 -5.67 -14.77 -2.07
CA THR A 19 -6.92 -15.17 -1.43
C THR A 19 -8.03 -14.27 -1.98
N TRP A 20 -8.74 -14.74 -2.99
CA TRP A 20 -9.89 -14.05 -3.53
C TRP A 20 -11.04 -14.25 -2.57
N HIS A 21 -11.72 -13.17 -2.20
CA HIS A 21 -13.01 -13.28 -1.52
C HIS A 21 -13.99 -13.94 -2.48
N GLU A 22 -14.36 -15.20 -2.19
CA GLU A 22 -15.26 -16.02 -3.02
C GLU A 22 -16.56 -15.28 -3.36
N ASP A 23 -17.07 -14.46 -2.43
CA ASP A 23 -18.25 -13.62 -2.60
C ASP A 23 -18.13 -12.66 -3.80
N THR A 24 -16.98 -11.97 -3.94
CA THR A 24 -16.75 -11.02 -5.04
C THR A 24 -16.60 -11.70 -6.41
N LEU A 25 -16.25 -12.99 -6.41
CA LEU A 25 -16.12 -13.77 -7.63
C LEU A 25 -17.49 -14.30 -8.08
N ALA A 26 -18.36 -14.64 -7.14
CA ALA A 26 -19.74 -15.06 -7.42
C ALA A 26 -20.57 -13.91 -8.03
N GLU A 27 -20.44 -12.69 -7.49
CA GLU A 27 -21.09 -11.49 -8.07
C GLU A 27 -20.65 -11.23 -9.51
N LEU A 28 -19.32 -11.30 -9.77
CA LEU A 28 -18.79 -11.15 -11.12
C LEU A 28 -19.27 -12.28 -12.05
N GLY A 29 -19.38 -13.51 -11.53
CA GLY A 29 -19.93 -14.65 -12.26
C GLY A 29 -21.40 -14.45 -12.63
N ALA A 30 -22.23 -13.92 -11.73
CA ALA A 30 -23.62 -13.58 -12.00
C ALA A 30 -23.72 -12.51 -13.11
N SER A 31 -22.91 -11.45 -13.01
CA SER A 31 -22.83 -10.41 -14.04
C SER A 31 -22.40 -10.97 -15.40
N ILE A 32 -21.39 -11.84 -15.46
CA ILE A 32 -20.93 -12.49 -16.69
C ILE A 32 -21.99 -13.44 -17.27
N ARG A 33 -22.82 -14.06 -16.43
CA ARG A 33 -23.93 -14.90 -16.89
C ARG A 33 -24.96 -14.06 -17.66
N GLU A 34 -25.30 -12.89 -17.13
CA GLU A 34 -26.31 -11.98 -17.69
C GLU A 34 -25.80 -11.18 -18.90
N HIS A 35 -24.62 -10.55 -18.77
CA HIS A 35 -24.10 -9.59 -19.75
C HIS A 35 -22.94 -10.14 -20.60
N GLY A 36 -22.45 -11.33 -20.30
CA GLY A 36 -21.22 -11.85 -20.90
C GLY A 36 -19.97 -11.16 -20.36
N VAL A 37 -18.82 -11.47 -20.96
CA VAL A 37 -17.54 -10.89 -20.57
C VAL A 37 -17.29 -9.64 -21.40
N LEU A 38 -17.54 -8.47 -20.82
CA LEU A 38 -17.44 -7.18 -21.53
C LEU A 38 -16.01 -6.81 -21.92
N GLN A 39 -15.05 -7.08 -21.03
CA GLN A 39 -13.63 -6.83 -21.30
C GLN A 39 -12.91 -8.16 -21.56
N PRO A 40 -12.23 -8.33 -22.71
CA PRO A 40 -11.50 -9.57 -23.01
C PRO A 40 -10.31 -9.78 -22.07
N ILE A 41 -9.98 -11.04 -21.80
CA ILE A 41 -8.75 -11.40 -21.08
C ILE A 41 -7.53 -11.26 -22.00
N LEU A 42 -6.35 -11.04 -21.44
CA LEU A 42 -5.10 -11.03 -22.20
C LEU A 42 -4.38 -12.36 -21.99
N VAL A 43 -4.06 -13.05 -23.08
CA VAL A 43 -3.35 -14.34 -23.05
C VAL A 43 -2.21 -14.36 -24.05
N ARG A 44 -1.23 -15.24 -23.81
CA ARG A 44 -0.20 -15.60 -24.79
C ARG A 44 -0.27 -17.08 -25.17
N PRO A 45 0.16 -17.46 -26.39
CA PRO A 45 0.32 -18.87 -26.74
C PRO A 45 1.35 -19.56 -25.84
N ALA A 46 1.01 -20.75 -25.33
CA ALA A 46 1.88 -21.60 -24.53
C ALA A 46 1.72 -23.07 -24.99
N GLY A 47 2.45 -23.44 -26.05
CA GLY A 47 2.27 -24.74 -26.69
C GLY A 47 0.90 -24.86 -27.37
N GLU A 48 0.10 -25.86 -26.98
CA GLU A 48 -1.28 -26.06 -27.44
C GLU A 48 -2.33 -25.27 -26.62
N GLU A 49 -1.89 -24.66 -25.51
CA GLU A 49 -2.71 -23.90 -24.58
C GLU A 49 -2.42 -22.39 -24.65
N TYR A 50 -3.12 -21.64 -23.82
CA TYR A 50 -2.99 -20.19 -23.66
C TYR A 50 -2.74 -19.84 -22.21
N GLU A 51 -1.66 -19.10 -21.93
CA GLU A 51 -1.35 -18.64 -20.60
C GLU A 51 -1.96 -17.25 -20.34
N ILE A 52 -2.65 -17.09 -19.20
CA ILE A 52 -3.24 -15.81 -18.80
C ILE A 52 -2.16 -14.82 -18.40
N ILE A 53 -2.13 -13.67 -19.05
CA ILE A 53 -1.29 -12.53 -18.65
C ILE A 53 -2.08 -11.60 -17.73
N ALA A 54 -3.33 -11.30 -18.09
CA ALA A 54 -4.20 -10.41 -17.31
C ALA A 54 -5.67 -10.84 -17.41
N GLY A 55 -6.44 -10.53 -16.35
CA GLY A 55 -7.87 -10.85 -16.29
C GLY A 55 -8.20 -12.22 -15.70
N GLU A 56 -7.36 -12.76 -14.81
CA GLU A 56 -7.59 -14.07 -14.18
C GLU A 56 -8.95 -14.17 -13.46
N ARG A 57 -9.38 -13.10 -12.78
CA ARG A 57 -10.71 -13.02 -12.15
C ARG A 57 -11.85 -13.26 -13.14
N ARG A 58 -11.74 -12.70 -14.35
CA ARG A 58 -12.74 -12.86 -15.42
C ARG A 58 -12.75 -14.30 -15.93
N TRP A 59 -11.59 -14.91 -16.16
CA TRP A 59 -11.51 -16.33 -16.54
C TRP A 59 -12.13 -17.24 -15.48
N ARG A 60 -11.83 -17.03 -14.19
CA ARG A 60 -12.43 -17.83 -13.10
C ARG A 60 -13.94 -17.61 -12.98
N ALA A 61 -14.40 -16.37 -13.05
CA ALA A 61 -15.82 -16.04 -13.00
C ALA A 61 -16.59 -16.59 -14.22
N SER A 62 -15.98 -16.62 -15.42
CA SER A 62 -16.54 -17.29 -16.60
C SER A 62 -16.71 -18.80 -16.40
N LYS A 63 -15.75 -19.46 -15.73
CA LYS A 63 -15.89 -20.88 -15.34
C LYS A 63 -17.07 -21.09 -14.39
N LEU A 64 -17.20 -20.25 -13.35
CA LEU A 64 -18.33 -20.30 -12.41
C LEU A 64 -19.68 -19.96 -13.07
N ALA A 65 -19.66 -19.08 -14.07
CA ALA A 65 -20.84 -18.72 -14.85
C ALA A 65 -21.29 -19.85 -15.80
N GLY A 66 -20.50 -20.91 -15.97
CA GLY A 66 -20.78 -22.04 -16.86
C GLY A 66 -20.58 -21.72 -18.33
N LYS A 67 -19.72 -20.75 -18.67
CA LYS A 67 -19.38 -20.45 -20.07
C LYS A 67 -18.44 -21.53 -20.61
N GLU A 68 -18.52 -21.83 -21.90
CA GLU A 68 -17.57 -22.74 -22.58
C GLU A 68 -16.32 -21.99 -23.05
N THR A 69 -16.50 -20.73 -23.45
CA THR A 69 -15.45 -19.88 -24.00
C THR A 69 -15.38 -18.52 -23.29
N VAL A 70 -14.27 -17.82 -23.47
CA VAL A 70 -14.07 -16.44 -23.01
C VAL A 70 -13.43 -15.61 -24.12
N PRO A 71 -13.88 -14.35 -24.33
CA PRO A 71 -13.24 -13.47 -25.28
C PRO A 71 -11.83 -13.12 -24.79
N ALA A 72 -10.85 -13.32 -25.67
CA ALA A 72 -9.45 -13.12 -25.37
C ALA A 72 -8.72 -12.33 -26.47
N ILE A 73 -7.78 -11.52 -26.04
CA ILE A 73 -6.75 -10.94 -26.88
C ILE A 73 -5.53 -11.86 -26.79
N VAL A 74 -5.12 -12.42 -27.93
CA VAL A 74 -3.97 -13.32 -28.02
C VAL A 74 -2.81 -12.53 -28.58
N GLU A 75 -1.78 -12.34 -27.76
CA GLU A 75 -0.57 -11.64 -28.15
C GLU A 75 0.66 -12.51 -27.87
N ARG A 76 1.67 -12.37 -28.72
CA ARG A 76 2.93 -13.11 -28.54
C ARG A 76 3.89 -12.24 -27.74
N PHE A 77 4.03 -12.57 -26.46
CA PHE A 77 5.02 -11.95 -25.57
C PHE A 77 6.04 -13.00 -25.13
N ASP A 78 7.31 -12.58 -25.06
CA ASP A 78 8.32 -13.35 -24.34
C ASP A 78 8.01 -13.39 -22.82
N ASP A 79 8.72 -14.24 -22.08
CA ASP A 79 8.50 -14.44 -20.64
C ASP A 79 8.69 -13.14 -19.83
N ALA A 80 9.71 -12.34 -20.20
CA ALA A 80 10.01 -11.10 -19.50
C ALA A 80 8.89 -10.06 -19.69
N THR A 81 8.42 -9.87 -20.93
CA THR A 81 7.37 -8.92 -21.28
C THR A 81 6.03 -9.35 -20.70
N ALA A 82 5.72 -10.66 -20.76
CA ALA A 82 4.50 -11.20 -20.15
C ALA A 82 4.48 -10.98 -18.62
N LEU A 83 5.60 -11.27 -17.95
CA LEU A 83 5.76 -11.01 -16.52
C LEU A 83 5.63 -9.51 -16.21
N GLU A 84 6.27 -8.64 -17.00
CA GLU A 84 6.19 -7.20 -16.81
C GLU A 84 4.76 -6.68 -16.87
N ILE A 85 4.01 -7.06 -17.92
CA ILE A 85 2.61 -6.65 -18.09
C ILE A 85 1.77 -7.13 -16.90
N ALA A 86 1.96 -8.38 -16.47
CA ALA A 86 1.25 -8.95 -15.34
C ALA A 86 1.55 -8.21 -14.02
N LEU A 87 2.79 -7.78 -13.80
CA LEU A 87 3.17 -7.01 -12.61
C LEU A 87 2.62 -5.57 -12.65
N ILE A 88 2.62 -4.92 -13.82
CA ILE A 88 2.07 -3.57 -13.99
C ILE A 88 0.55 -3.57 -13.78
N GLU A 89 -0.17 -4.57 -14.29
CA GLU A 89 -1.61 -4.70 -14.04
C GLU A 89 -1.92 -4.88 -12.56
N ASN A 90 -1.15 -5.71 -11.86
CA ASN A 90 -1.27 -5.87 -10.41
C ASN A 90 -0.99 -4.55 -9.65
N LEU A 91 -0.06 -3.72 -10.13
CA LEU A 91 0.23 -2.40 -9.55
C LEU A 91 -0.90 -1.38 -9.73
N GLN A 92 -1.75 -1.55 -10.74
CA GLN A 92 -2.86 -0.63 -11.04
C GLN A 92 -4.12 -0.92 -10.21
N ARG A 93 -4.05 -1.88 -9.29
CA ARG A 93 -5.15 -2.21 -8.39
C ARG A 93 -5.33 -1.12 -7.33
N GLU A 94 -6.59 -0.70 -7.13
CA GLU A 94 -6.94 0.32 -6.13
C GLU A 94 -6.76 -0.16 -4.68
N ASP A 95 -6.74 -1.48 -4.45
CA ASP A 95 -6.68 -2.12 -3.12
C ASP A 95 -5.28 -2.63 -2.73
N LEU A 96 -4.23 -2.20 -3.43
CA LEU A 96 -2.90 -2.75 -3.26
C LEU A 96 -2.26 -2.34 -1.92
N SER A 97 -1.81 -3.32 -1.13
CA SER A 97 -1.11 -3.03 0.13
C SER A 97 0.34 -2.59 -0.10
N PRO A 98 0.95 -1.84 0.84
CA PRO A 98 2.38 -1.51 0.79
C PRO A 98 3.31 -2.74 0.68
N LEU A 99 2.90 -3.88 1.24
CA LEU A 99 3.65 -5.13 1.18
C LEU A 99 3.55 -5.78 -0.20
N ASP A 100 2.39 -5.70 -0.85
CA ASP A 100 2.21 -6.22 -2.20
C ASP A 100 3.00 -5.40 -3.22
N GLU A 101 2.96 -4.06 -3.11
CA GLU A 101 3.84 -3.17 -3.90
C GLU A 101 5.32 -3.56 -3.74
N ALA A 102 5.75 -3.78 -2.50
CA ALA A 102 7.12 -4.16 -2.18
C ALA A 102 7.52 -5.49 -2.84
N VAL A 103 6.63 -6.49 -2.82
CA VAL A 103 6.85 -7.78 -3.52
C VAL A 103 6.96 -7.58 -5.02
N ILE A 104 6.07 -6.79 -5.62
CA ILE A 104 6.08 -6.52 -7.06
C ILE A 104 7.37 -5.79 -7.46
N TYR A 105 7.77 -4.75 -6.72
CA TYR A 105 8.97 -3.99 -7.02
C TYR A 105 10.21 -4.87 -6.96
N ARG A 106 10.29 -5.77 -5.97
CA ARG A 106 11.38 -6.75 -5.87
C ARG A 106 11.45 -7.66 -7.09
N LYS A 107 10.30 -8.15 -7.59
CA LYS A 107 10.25 -8.94 -8.83
C LYS A 107 10.72 -8.13 -10.03
N MET A 108 10.27 -6.88 -10.18
CA MET A 108 10.70 -6.01 -11.27
C MET A 108 12.21 -5.73 -11.25
N THR A 109 12.80 -5.52 -10.07
CA THR A 109 14.25 -5.31 -9.97
C THR A 109 15.07 -6.59 -10.12
N GLY A 110 14.55 -7.72 -9.61
CA GLY A 110 15.28 -8.99 -9.52
C GLY A 110 15.14 -9.87 -10.76
N GLU A 111 13.92 -10.08 -11.24
CA GLU A 111 13.62 -10.98 -12.36
C GLU A 111 13.67 -10.23 -13.71
N LEU A 112 13.21 -8.97 -13.75
CA LEU A 112 13.20 -8.15 -14.96
C LEU A 112 14.40 -7.20 -15.09
N GLY A 113 15.27 -7.17 -14.09
CA GLY A 113 16.52 -6.39 -14.13
C GLY A 113 16.35 -4.86 -14.12
N TYR A 114 15.17 -4.34 -13.74
CA TYR A 114 14.98 -2.89 -13.66
C TYR A 114 15.90 -2.27 -12.62
N SER A 115 16.62 -1.21 -12.99
CA SER A 115 17.27 -0.36 -12.00
C SER A 115 16.22 0.41 -11.19
N ILE A 116 16.52 0.73 -9.93
CA ILE A 116 15.62 1.51 -9.06
C ILE A 116 15.21 2.83 -9.73
N ARG A 117 16.14 3.49 -10.41
CA ARG A 117 15.87 4.74 -11.15
C ARG A 117 14.88 4.51 -12.29
N ASN A 118 15.11 3.49 -13.12
CA ASN A 118 14.24 3.21 -14.27
C ASN A 118 12.84 2.79 -13.81
N LEU A 119 12.76 1.99 -12.74
CA LEU A 119 11.49 1.59 -12.14
C LEU A 119 10.72 2.81 -11.62
N ALA A 120 11.38 3.71 -10.88
CA ALA A 120 10.79 4.95 -10.37
C ALA A 120 10.23 5.82 -11.51
N THR A 121 11.01 6.07 -12.56
CA THR A 121 10.57 6.80 -13.75
C THR A 121 9.37 6.13 -14.43
N LYS A 122 9.42 4.81 -14.62
CA LYS A 122 8.35 4.05 -15.27
C LYS A 122 7.03 4.10 -14.51
N LEU A 123 7.11 4.10 -13.17
CA LEU A 123 5.93 4.15 -12.30
C LEU A 123 5.47 5.58 -11.97
N GLY A 124 6.19 6.61 -12.42
CA GLY A 124 5.91 8.00 -12.06
C GLY A 124 6.03 8.25 -10.55
N LYS A 125 6.97 7.57 -9.88
CA LYS A 125 7.23 7.69 -8.44
C LYS A 125 8.67 8.17 -8.20
N ASP A 126 8.95 8.68 -7.00
CA ASP A 126 10.32 9.00 -6.63
C ASP A 126 11.18 7.77 -6.40
N LYS A 127 12.47 7.94 -6.65
CA LYS A 127 13.50 6.93 -6.33
C LYS A 127 13.40 6.48 -4.87
N GLY A 128 13.26 7.43 -3.93
CA GLY A 128 13.17 7.14 -2.50
C GLY A 128 11.92 6.32 -2.11
N TYR A 129 10.81 6.51 -2.84
CA TYR A 129 9.61 5.70 -2.64
C TYR A 129 9.87 4.23 -3.00
N VAL A 130 10.46 3.99 -4.18
CA VAL A 130 10.82 2.65 -4.66
C VAL A 130 11.84 2.00 -3.72
N GLU A 131 12.88 2.72 -3.28
CA GLU A 131 13.87 2.22 -2.33
C GLU A 131 13.24 1.77 -1.00
N ASN A 132 12.34 2.57 -0.46
CA ASN A 132 11.64 2.24 0.79
C ASN A 132 10.76 0.99 0.63
N ARG A 133 10.04 0.85 -0.49
CA ARG A 133 9.29 -0.37 -0.79
C ARG A 133 10.19 -1.60 -0.93
N LEU A 134 11.33 -1.48 -1.61
CA LEU A 134 12.31 -2.57 -1.71
C LEU A 134 12.88 -2.96 -0.35
N ARG A 135 13.14 -1.99 0.54
CA ARG A 135 13.52 -2.26 1.94
C ARG A 135 12.42 -3.03 2.67
N LEU A 136 11.17 -2.63 2.51
CA LEU A 136 10.03 -3.32 3.10
C LEU A 136 9.88 -4.76 2.58
N ALA A 137 10.18 -5.00 1.30
CA ALA A 137 10.14 -6.34 0.70
C ALA A 137 11.10 -7.29 1.44
N SER A 138 12.26 -6.78 1.83
CA SER A 138 13.30 -7.50 2.57
C SER A 138 13.18 -7.35 4.09
N ALA A 139 12.06 -6.81 4.60
CA ALA A 139 11.88 -6.62 6.03
C ALA A 139 11.74 -7.96 6.77
N PRO A 140 12.23 -8.04 8.02
CA PRO A 140 11.98 -9.18 8.89
C PRO A 140 10.50 -9.52 9.00
N GLU A 141 10.18 -10.80 9.15
CA GLU A 141 8.80 -11.29 9.21
C GLU A 141 7.95 -10.59 10.27
N ASP A 142 8.51 -10.32 11.46
CA ASP A 142 7.83 -9.60 12.53
C ASP A 142 7.45 -8.16 12.17
N VAL A 143 8.23 -7.52 11.29
CA VAL A 143 7.93 -6.18 10.77
C VAL A 143 6.87 -6.25 9.68
N ARG A 144 6.94 -7.26 8.79
CA ARG A 144 5.93 -7.48 7.74
C ARG A 144 4.57 -7.81 8.34
N GLU A 145 4.51 -8.65 9.38
CA GLU A 145 3.27 -8.94 10.12
C GLU A 145 2.66 -7.67 10.73
N MET A 146 3.48 -6.81 11.34
CA MET A 146 3.01 -5.54 11.90
C MET A 146 2.37 -4.64 10.84
N VAL A 147 3.04 -4.46 9.69
CA VAL A 147 2.53 -3.64 8.59
C VAL A 147 1.27 -4.28 8.00
N GLY A 148 1.24 -5.60 7.84
CA GLY A 148 0.07 -6.34 7.34
C GLY A 148 -1.17 -6.18 8.24
N GLN A 149 -0.98 -6.07 9.56
CA GLN A 149 -2.08 -5.78 10.48
C GLN A 149 -2.52 -4.31 10.45
N ARG A 150 -1.58 -3.37 10.25
CA ARG A 150 -1.82 -1.94 10.30
C ARG A 150 -0.90 -1.17 9.35
N TYR A 151 -1.43 -0.79 8.18
CA TYR A 151 -0.66 -0.09 7.14
C TYR A 151 -0.14 1.29 7.57
N ASP A 152 -0.78 1.94 8.55
CA ASP A 152 -0.34 3.23 9.10
C ASP A 152 0.98 3.15 9.90
N THR A 153 1.47 1.93 10.18
CA THR A 153 2.74 1.69 10.88
C THR A 153 3.96 1.67 9.96
N LEU A 154 3.81 1.99 8.67
CA LEU A 154 4.88 1.91 7.67
C LEU A 154 6.15 2.68 8.06
N SER A 155 6.01 3.92 8.56
CA SER A 155 7.17 4.70 9.01
C SER A 155 7.87 4.07 10.21
N ALA A 156 7.09 3.47 11.12
CA ALA A 156 7.63 2.74 12.27
C ALA A 156 8.34 1.45 11.84
N ALA A 157 7.88 0.80 10.77
CA ALA A 157 8.52 -0.38 10.19
C ALA A 157 9.97 -0.08 9.76
N TYR A 158 10.20 1.03 9.03
CA TYR A 158 11.54 1.43 8.59
C TYR A 158 12.49 1.72 9.76
N GLU A 159 11.96 2.25 10.86
CA GLU A 159 12.74 2.52 12.07
C GLU A 159 13.06 1.22 12.82
N LEU A 160 12.09 0.32 12.97
CA LEU A 160 12.28 -0.99 13.58
C LEU A 160 13.29 -1.87 12.85
N MET A 161 13.37 -1.75 11.52
CA MET A 161 14.34 -2.47 10.70
C MET A 161 15.80 -2.13 11.02
N LYS A 162 16.08 -1.00 11.69
CA LYS A 162 17.43 -0.68 12.18
C LYS A 162 17.86 -1.58 13.35
N ILE A 163 16.92 -2.23 14.03
CA ILE A 163 17.20 -3.09 15.19
C ILE A 163 17.40 -4.53 14.72
N ASP A 164 18.62 -5.05 14.86
CA ASP A 164 18.92 -6.44 14.49
C ASP A 164 18.26 -7.47 15.44
N ASN A 165 18.22 -7.16 16.74
CA ASN A 165 17.70 -8.09 17.75
C ASN A 165 16.19 -8.32 17.60
N LYS A 166 15.81 -9.51 17.13
CA LYS A 166 14.41 -9.94 16.90
C LYS A 166 13.52 -9.75 18.13
N ARG A 167 13.96 -10.17 19.32
CA ARG A 167 13.13 -10.07 20.55
C ARG A 167 12.79 -8.62 20.90
N ARG A 168 13.77 -7.71 20.79
CA ARG A 168 13.56 -6.28 21.05
C ARG A 168 12.63 -5.66 20.00
N ARG A 169 12.86 -5.96 18.72
CA ARG A 169 12.06 -5.48 17.60
C ARG A 169 10.59 -5.91 17.73
N GLN A 170 10.34 -7.20 18.02
CA GLN A 170 9.00 -7.74 18.28
C GLN A 170 8.30 -7.06 19.46
N ALA A 171 9.02 -6.79 20.56
CA ALA A 171 8.45 -6.13 21.73
C ALA A 171 8.01 -4.68 21.43
N LEU A 172 8.76 -3.97 20.59
CA LEU A 172 8.40 -2.61 20.14
C LEU A 172 7.25 -2.64 19.12
N ALA A 173 7.28 -3.57 18.16
CA ALA A 173 6.19 -3.77 17.19
C ALA A 173 4.84 -3.99 17.89
N LYS A 174 4.79 -4.84 18.93
CA LYS A 174 3.58 -5.04 19.74
C LYS A 174 3.08 -3.77 20.41
N GLN A 175 3.98 -2.91 20.90
CA GLN A 175 3.59 -1.64 21.52
C GLN A 175 3.04 -0.65 20.48
N ILE A 176 3.58 -0.66 19.25
CA ILE A 176 3.09 0.17 18.14
C ILE A 176 1.69 -0.28 17.71
N ILE A 177 1.48 -1.58 17.51
CA ILE A 177 0.17 -2.15 17.13
C ILE A 177 -0.88 -1.79 18.19
N ALA A 178 -0.52 -1.90 19.47
CA ALA A 178 -1.38 -1.55 20.60
C ALA A 178 -1.58 -0.03 20.80
N GLY A 179 -0.97 0.84 19.97
CA GLY A 179 -1.06 2.30 20.08
C GLY A 179 -0.33 2.90 21.29
N LYS A 180 0.53 2.14 21.97
CA LYS A 180 1.25 2.56 23.18
C LYS A 180 2.58 3.25 22.89
N LEU A 181 3.09 3.13 21.65
CA LEU A 181 4.37 3.70 21.22
C LEU A 181 4.17 4.56 19.97
N THR A 182 4.48 5.84 20.08
CA THR A 182 4.46 6.78 18.95
C THR A 182 5.76 6.69 18.14
N LEU A 183 5.73 7.13 16.88
CA LEU A 183 6.91 7.14 16.01
C LEU A 183 8.08 7.94 16.61
N LEU A 184 7.80 9.09 17.22
CA LEU A 184 8.82 9.90 17.90
C LEU A 184 9.51 9.13 19.04
N ARG A 185 8.72 8.52 19.93
CA ARG A 185 9.25 7.72 21.05
C ARG A 185 9.97 6.46 20.56
N LEU A 186 9.54 5.90 19.44
CA LEU A 186 10.21 4.77 18.81
C LEU A 186 11.61 5.18 18.35
N HIS A 187 11.73 6.32 17.65
CA HIS A 187 13.02 6.83 17.19
C HIS A 187 14.01 6.99 18.36
N ASP A 188 13.62 7.69 19.44
CA ASP A 188 14.48 7.85 20.63
C ASP A 188 14.92 6.52 21.26
N ARG A 189 14.05 5.51 21.19
CA ARG A 189 14.32 4.19 21.78
C ARG A 189 15.23 3.37 20.88
N VAL A 190 15.08 3.50 19.57
CA VAL A 190 15.96 2.87 18.57
C VAL A 190 17.36 3.47 18.68
N GLU A 191 17.48 4.81 18.70
CA GLU A 191 18.77 5.50 18.87
C GLU A 191 19.50 5.04 20.15
N ARG A 192 18.80 4.96 21.29
CA ARG A 192 19.37 4.42 22.55
C ARG A 192 19.79 2.95 22.48
N ILE A 193 19.14 2.15 21.63
CA ILE A 193 19.49 0.74 21.44
C ILE A 193 20.75 0.61 20.58
N LEU A 194 20.89 1.46 19.56
CA LEU A 194 22.01 1.45 18.62
C LEU A 194 23.27 2.12 19.18
N HIS A 195 23.11 3.15 20.01
CA HIS A 195 24.19 3.95 20.60
C HIS A 195 24.17 3.89 22.14
N PRO A 196 24.44 2.72 22.76
CA PRO A 196 24.46 2.59 24.21
C PRO A 196 25.66 3.33 24.82
N GLY A 197 25.45 4.53 25.35
CA GLY A 197 26.48 5.30 26.08
C GLY A 197 26.63 6.75 25.63
N GLU A 198 26.11 7.11 24.45
CA GLU A 198 25.93 8.52 24.10
C GLU A 198 24.71 9.05 24.86
N LYS A 199 24.88 10.15 25.59
CA LYS A 199 23.73 10.88 26.16
C LYS A 199 22.88 11.31 24.98
N SER A 200 21.76 10.62 24.76
CA SER A 200 20.69 11.12 23.89
C SER A 200 20.47 12.59 24.24
N ALA A 201 20.38 13.45 23.23
CA ALA A 201 20.02 14.86 23.41
C ALA A 201 18.87 14.95 24.43
N LYS A 202 18.99 15.91 25.37
CA LYS A 202 18.15 16.18 26.55
C LYS A 202 16.82 15.41 26.57
N PRO A 203 16.43 14.78 27.71
CA PRO A 203 15.08 14.24 27.85
C PRO A 203 14.09 15.32 27.43
N GLU A 204 13.24 14.98 26.46
CA GLU A 204 12.20 15.87 25.96
C GLU A 204 11.44 16.44 27.16
N PRO A 205 11.19 17.77 27.21
CA PRO A 205 10.47 18.36 28.33
C PRO A 205 9.18 17.58 28.54
N ALA A 206 8.93 17.14 29.77
CA ALA A 206 7.67 16.52 30.14
C ALA A 206 6.56 17.42 29.59
N ILE A 207 5.71 16.88 28.72
CA ILE A 207 4.58 17.62 28.15
C ILE A 207 3.85 18.21 29.36
N PRO A 208 3.85 19.54 29.55
CA PRO A 208 3.23 20.14 30.71
C PRO A 208 1.79 19.65 30.77
N PRO A 209 1.21 19.42 31.97
CA PRO A 209 -0.21 19.11 32.07
C PRO A 209 -0.96 20.19 31.28
N LEU A 210 -1.71 19.75 30.27
CA LEU A 210 -2.50 20.61 29.40
C LEU A 210 -3.49 21.36 30.29
N ARG A 211 -3.16 22.61 30.63
CA ARG A 211 -4.13 23.58 31.15
C ARG A 211 -5.08 23.92 30.01
N ASP A 212 -6.34 24.20 30.30
CA ASP A 212 -7.39 24.36 29.27
C ASP A 212 -7.00 25.39 28.19
N ASP A 213 -6.35 26.48 28.58
CA ASP A 213 -5.84 27.51 27.66
C ASP A 213 -4.71 26.99 26.74
N ALA A 214 -3.82 26.14 27.26
CA ALA A 214 -2.74 25.55 26.49
C ALA A 214 -3.26 24.54 25.47
N LEU A 215 -4.32 23.79 25.80
CA LEU A 215 -4.99 22.89 24.87
C LEU A 215 -5.68 23.69 23.75
N ILE A 216 -6.38 24.78 24.08
CA ILE A 216 -7.03 25.65 23.10
C ILE A 216 -6.01 26.24 22.11
N VAL A 217 -4.90 26.77 22.62
CA VAL A 217 -3.84 27.34 21.79
C VAL A 217 -3.16 26.27 20.93
N ALA A 218 -2.89 25.09 21.48
CA ALA A 218 -2.29 23.98 20.73
C ALA A 218 -3.22 23.45 19.64
N THR A 219 -4.51 23.27 19.94
CA THR A 219 -5.53 22.86 18.96
C THR A 219 -5.67 23.89 17.84
N ARG A 220 -5.73 25.19 18.17
CA ARG A 220 -5.82 26.26 17.17
C ARG A 220 -4.60 26.25 16.25
N LYS A 221 -3.40 26.18 16.82
CA LYS A 221 -2.15 26.08 16.04
C LYS A 221 -2.12 24.83 15.14
N LEU A 222 -2.61 23.69 15.62
CA LEU A 222 -2.70 22.47 14.83
C LEU A 222 -3.71 22.61 13.68
N ASN A 223 -4.86 23.22 13.93
CA ASN A 223 -5.87 23.49 12.90
C ASN A 223 -5.36 24.46 11.83
N ASP A 224 -4.67 25.51 12.25
CA ASP A 224 -4.06 26.49 11.35
C ASP A 224 -2.97 25.81 10.50
N ALA A 225 -2.09 25.01 11.11
CA ALA A 225 -1.07 24.25 10.39
C ALA A 225 -1.66 23.21 9.41
N LEU A 226 -2.75 22.53 9.78
CA LEU A 226 -3.47 21.61 8.89
C LEU A 226 -4.14 22.35 7.72
N ALA A 227 -4.66 23.56 7.95
CA ALA A 227 -5.24 24.39 6.91
C ALA A 227 -4.17 24.90 5.94
N ASP A 228 -3.03 25.36 6.46
CA ASP A 228 -1.89 25.76 5.64
C ASP A 228 -1.35 24.60 4.83
N LEU A 229 -1.20 23.41 5.43
CA LEU A 229 -0.76 22.22 4.71
C LEU A 229 -1.77 21.82 3.62
N ALA A 230 -3.07 21.84 3.91
CA ALA A 230 -4.10 21.53 2.91
C ALA A 230 -4.09 22.53 1.75
N ARG A 231 -3.85 23.83 2.04
CA ARG A 231 -3.71 24.87 1.03
C ARG A 231 -2.44 24.68 0.19
N ILE A 232 -1.29 24.42 0.81
CA ILE A 232 -0.01 24.18 0.11
C ILE A 232 -0.09 22.91 -0.76
N ILE A 233 -0.82 21.89 -0.34
CA ILE A 233 -1.05 20.68 -1.16
C ILE A 233 -2.02 20.97 -2.31
N GLY A 234 -2.96 21.91 -2.15
CA GLY A 234 -3.95 22.29 -3.16
C GLY A 234 -3.51 23.40 -4.13
N GLU A 235 -2.56 24.25 -3.74
CA GLU A 235 -1.97 25.33 -4.55
C GLU A 235 -0.55 24.91 -4.95
N ASP A 236 -0.33 24.63 -6.24
CA ASP A 236 0.89 24.06 -6.81
C ASP A 236 2.23 24.48 -6.16
N GLY A 237 2.95 23.48 -5.63
CA GLY A 237 4.36 23.54 -5.30
C GLY A 237 5.09 22.30 -5.85
N HIS A 238 5.93 22.53 -6.86
CA HIS A 238 6.84 21.60 -7.57
C HIS A 238 6.94 20.16 -7.03
N GLY A 239 6.40 19.21 -7.81
CA GLY A 239 5.81 17.99 -7.27
C GLY A 239 6.60 16.69 -7.35
N THR A 240 6.12 15.76 -6.52
CA THR A 240 6.39 14.31 -6.49
C THR A 240 5.10 13.48 -6.35
N ILE A 241 3.96 14.12 -6.08
CA ILE A 241 2.65 13.49 -5.81
C ILE A 241 1.69 13.87 -6.95
N ALA A 242 0.98 12.88 -7.50
CA ALA A 242 0.03 13.07 -8.60
C ALA A 242 -1.16 13.98 -8.19
N GLU A 243 -1.70 14.74 -9.13
CA GLU A 243 -2.75 15.75 -8.85
C GLU A 243 -4.00 15.16 -8.17
N GLY A 244 -4.46 13.98 -8.60
CA GLY A 244 -5.58 13.29 -7.96
C GLY A 244 -5.28 12.90 -6.50
N ASP A 245 -4.06 12.44 -6.22
CA ASP A 245 -3.61 12.09 -4.87
C ASP A 245 -3.49 13.33 -3.97
N ARG A 246 -3.05 14.47 -4.53
CA ARG A 246 -3.02 15.76 -3.82
C ARG A 246 -4.41 16.22 -3.40
N GLN A 247 -5.37 16.18 -4.32
CA GLN A 247 -6.76 16.56 -4.03
C GLN A 247 -7.41 15.64 -2.98
N ASN A 248 -7.15 14.34 -3.06
CA ASN A 248 -7.64 13.37 -2.08
C ASN A 248 -7.01 13.60 -0.69
N LEU A 249 -5.71 13.88 -0.64
CA LEU A 249 -5.00 14.20 0.59
C LEU A 249 -5.50 15.51 1.22
N ALA A 250 -5.72 16.57 0.42
CA ALA A 250 -6.27 17.83 0.89
C ALA A 250 -7.69 17.65 1.47
N LYS A 251 -8.55 16.84 0.83
CA LYS A 251 -9.87 16.47 1.35
C LYS A 251 -9.75 15.70 2.68
N PHE A 252 -8.86 14.72 2.75
CA PHE A 252 -8.63 13.93 3.96
C PHE A 252 -8.16 14.78 5.14
N LEU A 253 -7.23 15.72 4.91
CA LEU A 253 -6.75 16.64 5.93
C LEU A 253 -7.88 17.59 6.41
N THR A 254 -8.71 18.06 5.48
CA THR A 254 -9.88 18.89 5.80
C THR A 254 -10.91 18.14 6.65
N ILE A 255 -11.19 16.88 6.32
CA ILE A 255 -12.09 16.02 7.12
C ILE A 255 -11.47 15.72 8.49
N SER A 256 -10.17 15.47 8.54
CA SER A 256 -9.45 15.19 9.79
C SER A 256 -9.48 16.40 10.73
N ARG A 257 -9.33 17.62 10.19
CA ARG A 257 -9.55 18.87 10.93
C ARG A 257 -10.96 18.95 11.51
N ALA A 258 -11.99 18.73 10.70
CA ALA A 258 -13.39 18.78 11.17
C ALA A 258 -13.68 17.72 12.26
N ARG A 259 -13.05 16.54 12.18
CA ARG A 259 -13.14 15.51 13.23
C ARG A 259 -12.43 15.94 14.51
N LEU A 260 -11.26 16.55 14.42
CA LEU A 260 -10.53 17.11 15.57
C LEU A 260 -11.34 18.21 16.26
N ASP A 261 -11.94 19.12 15.50
CA ASP A 261 -12.81 20.18 16.03
C ASP A 261 -14.00 19.60 16.82
N ASN A 262 -14.64 18.56 16.27
CA ASN A 262 -15.73 17.85 16.95
C ASN A 262 -15.26 17.12 18.22
N LEU A 263 -14.09 16.48 18.18
CA LEU A 263 -13.52 15.78 19.35
C LEU A 263 -13.23 16.78 20.48
N VAL A 264 -12.68 17.95 20.14
CA VAL A 264 -12.40 19.04 21.08
C VAL A 264 -13.70 19.62 21.65
N ALA A 265 -14.73 19.82 20.82
CA ALA A 265 -16.05 20.25 21.30
C ALA A 265 -16.66 19.24 22.29
N ARG A 266 -16.51 17.93 22.06
CA ARG A 266 -16.98 16.88 22.99
C ARG A 266 -16.19 16.83 24.29
N LEU A 267 -14.87 17.03 24.23
CA LEU A 267 -14.04 17.14 25.44
C LEU A 267 -14.44 18.33 26.31
N ARG A 268 -14.95 19.42 25.73
CA ARG A 268 -15.53 20.57 26.45
C ARG A 268 -16.84 20.22 27.17
N ILE A 269 -17.70 19.40 26.55
CA ILE A 269 -19.02 19.04 27.10
C ILE A 269 -18.91 17.97 28.20
N SER A 270 -17.98 17.02 28.08
CA SER A 270 -17.81 15.91 29.04
C SER A 270 -17.25 16.33 30.43
N ARG A 271 -16.83 17.60 30.58
CA ARG A 271 -16.24 18.15 31.81
C ARG A 271 -17.07 19.27 32.47
N ALA A 272 -18.22 19.62 31.90
CA ALA A 272 -19.21 20.52 32.51
C ALA A 272 -20.29 19.69 33.22
#